data_AF-A0A7C5FGV0-F1
#
_entry.id   AF-A0A7C5FGV0-F1
#
_cell.length_a   1.000
_cell.length_b   1.000
_cell.length_c   1.000
_cell.angle_alpha   90.00
_cell.angle_beta   90.00
_cell.angle_gamma   90.00
#
_symmetry.space_group_name_H-M   'P 1'
#
loop_
_entity.id
_entity.type
_entity.pdbx_description
1 polymer ?
#
loop_
_entity_poly.entity_id
_entity_poly.type
_entity_poly.pdbx_seq_one_letter_code
_entity_poly.pdbx_strand_id
1 'polypeptide(L)'
;MSKTVSIVGLLLIVAAGLLASVATNQEDILKANKALCAKYTANAQTALTSKDFAKATKFAKQAIKVDPDNKSGYKMLEKIAAAQFTPAAAKSGATATPAAKTPGKPAAAAAEEEELGC
;
A
#
# COMPACT_ATOMS: atom_id res chain seq x y z
N MET A 1 5.37 -61.88 -17.67
CA MET A 1 4.11 -61.14 -17.43
C MET A 1 4.38 -60.06 -16.39
N SER A 2 4.49 -58.81 -16.85
CA SER A 2 4.92 -57.63 -16.09
C SER A 2 3.83 -57.08 -15.17
N LYS A 3 4.14 -56.88 -13.88
CA LYS A 3 3.26 -56.24 -12.88
C LYS A 3 3.99 -55.16 -12.06
N THR A 4 4.77 -54.29 -12.70
CA THR A 4 5.51 -53.21 -11.99
C THR A 4 5.24 -51.80 -12.51
N VAL A 5 4.36 -51.65 -13.51
CA VAL A 5 4.02 -50.33 -14.08
C VAL A 5 2.68 -49.86 -13.53
N SER A 6 2.58 -49.47 -12.24
CA SER A 6 1.40 -48.72 -11.78
C SER A 6 1.50 -48.11 -10.36
N ILE A 7 2.65 -47.56 -9.95
CA ILE A 7 2.73 -46.83 -8.67
C ILE A 7 3.40 -45.46 -8.83
N VAL A 8 4.33 -45.33 -9.78
CA VAL A 8 5.04 -44.05 -10.02
C VAL A 8 4.13 -42.99 -10.67
N GLY A 9 3.07 -43.39 -11.38
CA GLY A 9 2.14 -42.47 -12.05
C GLY A 9 1.18 -41.73 -11.13
N LEU A 10 0.87 -42.27 -9.95
CA LEU A 10 -0.11 -41.65 -9.02
C LEU A 10 0.52 -40.55 -8.14
N LEU A 11 1.84 -40.55 -7.99
CA LEU A 11 2.57 -39.62 -7.12
C LEU A 11 2.81 -38.25 -7.78
N LEU A 12 2.78 -38.16 -9.12
CA LEU A 12 3.00 -36.91 -9.86
C LEU A 12 1.75 -36.02 -9.96
N ILE A 13 0.54 -36.56 -9.82
CA ILE A 13 -0.70 -35.77 -9.97
C ILE A 13 -0.98 -34.91 -8.71
N VAL A 14 -0.47 -35.31 -7.54
CA VAL A 14 -0.66 -34.55 -6.29
C VAL A 14 0.19 -33.27 -6.28
N ALA A 15 1.31 -33.21 -7.01
CA ALA A 15 2.13 -32.01 -7.11
C ALA A 15 1.51 -30.92 -8.02
N ALA A 16 0.66 -31.30 -8.99
CA ALA A 16 0.03 -30.35 -9.90
C ALA A 16 -1.20 -29.64 -9.29
N GLY A 17 -1.90 -30.28 -8.35
CA GLY A 17 -3.10 -29.70 -7.71
C GLY A 17 -2.80 -28.60 -6.68
N LEU A 18 -1.61 -28.59 -6.07
CA LEU A 18 -1.23 -27.63 -5.02
C LEU A 18 -0.77 -26.27 -5.55
N LEU A 19 -0.42 -26.15 -6.83
CA LEU A 19 0.00 -24.88 -7.44
C LEU A 19 -1.19 -23.97 -7.81
N ALA A 20 -2.39 -24.52 -8.01
CA ALA A 20 -3.55 -23.76 -8.48
C ALA A 20 -4.25 -22.93 -7.38
N SER A 21 -4.11 -23.29 -6.10
CA SER A 21 -4.83 -22.63 -4.98
C SER A 21 -4.07 -21.46 -4.33
N VAL A 22 -2.80 -21.24 -4.68
CA VAL A 22 -2.00 -20.10 -4.18
C VAL A 22 -2.26 -18.82 -5.01
N ALA A 23 -2.71 -18.94 -6.26
CA ALA A 23 -2.85 -17.80 -7.17
C ALA A 23 -3.98 -16.84 -6.81
N THR A 24 -5.10 -17.31 -6.23
CA THR A 24 -6.27 -16.47 -5.95
C THR A 24 -6.14 -15.60 -4.70
N ASN A 25 -5.24 -15.95 -3.77
CA ASN A 25 -5.05 -15.19 -2.52
C ASN A 25 -3.96 -14.11 -2.61
N GLN A 26 -3.16 -14.09 -3.67
CA GLN A 26 -2.04 -13.14 -3.78
C GLN A 26 -2.49 -11.70 -3.99
N GLU A 27 -3.55 -11.46 -4.78
CA GLU A 27 -3.99 -10.09 -5.09
C GLU A 27 -4.46 -9.33 -3.84
N ASP A 28 -5.19 -9.99 -2.94
CA ASP A 28 -5.66 -9.37 -1.70
C ASP A 28 -4.54 -9.13 -0.70
N ILE A 29 -3.57 -10.05 -0.61
CA ILE A 29 -2.36 -9.87 0.22
C ILE A 29 -1.54 -8.68 -0.30
N LEU A 30 -1.38 -8.56 -1.62
CA LEU A 30 -0.67 -7.43 -2.24
C LEU A 30 -1.39 -6.10 -2.00
N LYS A 31 -2.72 -6.06 -2.11
CA LYS A 31 -3.53 -4.86 -1.80
C LYS A 31 -3.41 -4.47 -0.33
N ALA A 32 -3.50 -5.43 0.58
CA ALA A 32 -3.35 -5.19 2.02
C ALA A 32 -1.95 -4.67 2.37
N ASN A 33 -0.90 -5.29 1.81
CA ASN A 33 0.47 -4.85 2.01
C ASN A 33 0.72 -3.44 1.45
N LYS A 34 0.16 -3.11 0.28
CA LYS A 34 0.21 -1.74 -0.27
C LYS A 34 -0.48 -0.73 0.64
N ALA A 35 -1.65 -1.06 1.20
CA ALA A 35 -2.36 -0.18 2.13
C ALA A 35 -1.57 0.04 3.43
N LEU A 36 -0.97 -1.02 4.00
CA LEU A 36 -0.10 -0.93 5.16
C LEU A 36 1.14 -0.09 4.87
N CYS A 37 1.77 -0.30 3.72
CA CYS A 37 2.89 0.50 3.24
C CYS A 37 2.53 1.98 3.14
N ALA A 38 1.40 2.32 2.52
CA ALA A 38 0.91 3.68 2.42
C ALA A 38 0.73 4.30 3.83
N LYS A 39 0.11 3.56 4.76
CA LYS A 39 -0.06 4.01 6.15
C LYS A 39 1.28 4.27 6.85
N TYR A 40 2.25 3.36 6.73
CA TYR A 40 3.55 3.53 7.35
C TYR A 40 4.34 4.70 6.74
N THR A 41 4.28 4.89 5.42
CA THR A 41 4.93 6.02 4.75
C THR A 41 4.30 7.37 5.14
N ALA A 42 2.97 7.43 5.29
CA ALA A 42 2.28 8.61 5.79
C ALA A 42 2.70 8.95 7.23
N ASN A 43 2.72 7.95 8.13
CA ASN A 43 3.18 8.15 9.51
C ASN A 43 4.66 8.58 9.58
N ALA A 44 5.51 8.04 8.70
CA ALA A 44 6.90 8.46 8.59
C ALA A 44 7.02 9.93 8.16
N GLN A 45 6.17 10.37 7.23
CA GLN A 45 6.13 11.77 6.76
C GLN A 45 5.65 12.71 7.87
N THR A 46 4.60 12.34 8.61
CA THR A 46 4.15 13.12 9.78
C THR A 46 5.26 13.24 10.82
N ALA A 47 5.90 12.14 11.19
CA ALA A 47 7.01 12.16 12.16
C ALA A 47 8.21 13.00 11.65
N LEU A 48 8.53 12.93 10.36
CA LEU A 48 9.55 13.77 9.72
C LEU A 48 9.21 15.25 9.87
N THR A 49 7.96 15.65 9.61
CA THR A 49 7.52 17.05 9.74
C THR A 49 7.59 17.55 11.18
N SER A 50 7.33 16.66 12.15
CA SER A 50 7.51 16.94 13.58
C SER A 50 8.97 16.88 14.05
N LYS A 51 9.93 16.66 13.14
CA LYS A 51 11.36 16.45 13.43
C LYS A 51 11.64 15.28 14.39
N ASP A 52 10.68 14.36 14.52
CA ASP A 52 10.84 13.11 15.27
C ASP A 52 11.47 12.07 14.34
N PHE A 53 12.76 12.23 14.11
CA PHE A 53 13.52 11.38 13.19
C PHE A 53 13.56 9.91 13.63
N ALA A 54 13.48 9.65 14.94
CA ALA A 54 13.44 8.30 15.49
C ALA A 54 12.14 7.58 15.08
N LYS A 55 10.98 8.22 15.29
CA LYS A 55 9.69 7.66 14.85
C LYS A 55 9.60 7.59 13.33
N ALA A 56 10.08 8.60 12.62
CA ALA A 56 10.08 8.61 11.16
C ALA A 56 10.85 7.40 10.61
N THR A 57 12.05 7.15 11.14
CA THR A 57 12.88 6.00 10.75
C THR A 57 12.19 4.68 11.08
N LYS A 58 11.58 4.57 12.26
CA LYS A 58 10.84 3.37 12.67
C LYS A 58 9.71 3.05 11.69
N PHE A 59 8.89 4.04 11.31
CA PHE A 59 7.79 3.83 10.38
C PHE A 59 8.27 3.49 8.97
N ALA A 60 9.30 4.18 8.47
CA ALA A 60 9.89 3.86 7.16
C ALA A 60 10.44 2.42 7.11
N LYS A 61 11.10 1.95 8.17
CA LYS A 61 11.53 0.55 8.30
C LYS A 61 10.36 -0.44 8.33
N GLN A 62 9.24 -0.09 8.96
CA GLN A 62 8.05 -0.94 8.94
C GLN A 62 7.45 -1.06 7.54
N ALA A 63 7.44 0.02 6.74
CA ALA A 63 7.00 -0.05 5.34
C ALA A 63 7.85 -1.03 4.53
N ILE A 64 9.18 -1.01 4.71
CA ILE A 64 10.10 -1.94 4.02
C ILE A 64 9.91 -3.38 4.49
N LYS A 65 9.61 -3.60 5.78
CA LYS A 65 9.35 -4.94 6.31
C LYS A 65 8.06 -5.56 5.74
N VAL A 66 7.04 -4.73 5.50
CA VAL A 66 5.76 -5.19 4.93
C VAL A 66 5.91 -5.50 3.44
N ASP A 67 6.61 -4.64 2.71
CA ASP A 67 6.89 -4.83 1.29
C ASP A 67 8.34 -4.43 1.00
N PRO A 68 9.26 -5.42 0.90
CA PRO A 68 10.66 -5.18 0.62
C PRO A 68 10.93 -4.54 -0.75
N ASP A 69 10.01 -4.68 -1.70
CA ASP A 69 10.11 -4.10 -3.05
C ASP A 69 9.50 -2.70 -3.14
N ASN A 70 8.86 -2.23 -2.07
CA ASN A 70 8.27 -0.91 -2.02
C ASN A 70 9.34 0.20 -1.91
N LYS A 71 9.63 0.79 -3.06
CA LYS A 71 10.52 1.95 -3.21
C LYS A 71 10.18 3.13 -2.30
N SER A 72 8.91 3.28 -1.89
CA SER A 72 8.47 4.40 -1.04
C SER A 72 9.07 4.34 0.35
N GLY A 73 9.26 3.14 0.92
CA GLY A 73 9.88 2.98 2.23
C GLY A 73 11.33 3.45 2.25
N TYR A 74 12.11 3.07 1.23
CA TYR A 74 13.51 3.50 1.07
C TYR A 74 13.62 5.00 0.80
N LYS A 75 12.79 5.56 -0.08
CA LYS A 75 12.73 7.01 -0.32
C LYS A 75 12.47 7.81 0.96
N MET A 76 11.67 7.27 1.89
CA MET A 76 11.46 7.93 3.18
C MET A 76 12.71 7.92 4.04
N LEU A 77 13.47 6.81 4.07
CA LEU A 77 14.76 6.77 4.78
C LEU A 77 15.75 7.78 4.21
N GLU A 78 15.83 7.94 2.89
CA GLU A 78 16.67 8.95 2.25
C GLU A 78 16.27 10.37 2.67
N LYS A 79 14.98 10.71 2.64
CA LYS A 79 14.47 12.01 3.10
C LYS A 79 14.79 12.25 4.58
N ILE A 80 14.63 11.24 5.42
CA ILE A 80 14.92 11.32 6.85
C ILE A 80 16.41 11.56 7.08
N ALA A 81 17.29 10.84 6.37
CA ALA A 81 18.73 11.05 6.46
C ALA A 81 19.11 12.46 5.98
N ALA A 82 18.60 12.89 4.83
CA ALA A 82 18.84 14.24 4.32
C ALA A 82 18.42 15.32 5.33
N ALA A 83 17.27 15.17 5.97
CA ALA A 83 16.78 16.10 6.98
C ALA A 83 17.59 16.10 8.29
N GLN A 84 18.21 14.97 8.66
CA GLN A 84 19.10 14.89 9.82
C GLN A 84 20.47 15.54 9.56
N PHE A 85 21.02 15.38 8.35
CA PHE A 85 22.36 15.86 8.01
C PHE A 85 22.39 17.28 7.42
N THR A 86 21.24 17.86 7.06
CA THR A 86 21.14 19.26 6.66
C THR A 86 20.48 20.10 7.76
N PRO A 87 21.24 20.66 8.73
CA PRO A 87 20.67 21.60 9.70
C PRO A 87 20.13 22.90 9.06
N ALA A 88 20.32 23.11 7.75
CA ALA A 88 19.96 24.33 7.04
C ALA A 88 18.54 24.36 6.41
N ALA A 89 17.84 23.23 6.24
CA ALA A 89 16.51 23.21 5.61
C ALA A 89 15.35 23.62 6.54
N ALA A 90 15.62 23.80 7.84
CA ALA A 90 14.62 24.23 8.82
C ALA A 90 14.12 25.68 8.64
N LYS A 91 14.61 26.41 7.62
CA LYS A 91 14.13 27.75 7.22
C LYS A 91 13.47 27.81 5.84
N SER A 92 13.27 26.69 5.15
CA SER A 92 12.44 26.69 3.94
C SER A 92 11.04 26.22 4.31
N GLY A 93 10.15 27.19 4.53
CA GLY A 93 8.72 26.98 4.62
C GLY A 93 8.17 26.51 3.28
N ALA A 94 8.35 25.23 2.97
CA ALA A 94 7.64 24.57 1.88
C ALA A 94 6.30 24.07 2.42
N THR A 95 5.31 24.94 2.41
CA THR A 95 3.91 24.58 2.15
C THR A 95 3.85 23.64 0.95
N ALA A 96 3.86 22.34 1.21
CA ALA A 96 3.43 21.34 0.26
C ALA A 96 2.07 20.84 0.72
N THR A 97 1.06 21.65 0.41
CA THR A 97 -0.29 21.17 0.13
C THR A 97 -0.25 20.57 -1.28
N PRO A 98 -0.41 19.26 -1.48
CA PRO A 98 -1.04 18.78 -2.69
C PRO A 98 -2.54 18.86 -2.44
N ALA A 99 -3.14 19.95 -2.92
CA ALA A 99 -4.53 19.93 -3.27
C ALA A 99 -4.66 18.93 -4.43
N ALA A 100 -5.42 17.87 -4.23
CA ALA A 100 -6.10 17.19 -5.33
C ALA A 100 -7.59 17.27 -5.04
N LYS A 101 -8.15 18.39 -5.47
CA LYS A 101 -9.57 18.62 -5.62
C LYS A 101 -10.04 17.94 -6.91
N THR A 102 -11.19 17.25 -6.81
CA THR A 102 -12.26 17.06 -7.83
C THR A 102 -12.06 16.04 -8.99
N PRO A 103 -13.14 15.50 -9.64
CA PRO A 103 -14.60 15.75 -9.47
C PRO A 103 -15.55 14.51 -9.45
N GLY A 104 -16.78 14.73 -8.95
CA GLY A 104 -18.00 14.25 -9.64
C GLY A 104 -18.74 13.02 -9.10
N LYS A 105 -19.76 13.24 -8.26
CA LYS A 105 -21.15 12.82 -8.58
C LYS A 105 -22.14 13.63 -7.75
N PRO A 106 -22.90 14.56 -8.36
CA PRO A 106 -24.13 15.07 -7.77
C PRO A 106 -25.34 14.18 -8.17
N ALA A 107 -26.42 14.40 -7.44
CA ALA A 107 -27.81 14.00 -7.71
C ALA A 107 -28.23 12.55 -7.39
N ALA A 108 -29.00 12.41 -6.32
CA ALA A 108 -30.43 12.12 -6.45
C ALA A 108 -31.16 12.64 -5.20
N ALA A 109 -31.62 13.88 -5.28
CA ALA A 109 -32.80 14.32 -4.54
C ALA A 109 -34.02 13.89 -5.36
N ALA A 110 -34.98 13.23 -4.72
CA ALA A 110 -36.31 13.00 -5.26
C ALA A 110 -37.29 13.46 -4.18
N ALA A 111 -37.76 14.69 -4.34
CA ALA A 111 -38.90 15.25 -3.64
C ALA A 111 -39.38 16.42 -4.51
N GLU A 112 -40.38 16.17 -5.35
CA GLU A 112 -41.28 17.22 -5.88
C GLU A 112 -42.67 16.58 -6.02
N GLU A 113 -43.47 16.75 -4.98
CA GLU A 113 -44.90 17.00 -5.11
C GLU A 113 -45.06 18.52 -5.22
N GLU A 114 -45.76 19.02 -6.23
CA GLU A 114 -47.02 19.75 -6.05
C GLU A 114 -47.55 20.27 -7.39
N GLU A 115 -48.83 20.00 -7.60
CA GLU A 115 -49.68 20.59 -8.63
C GLU A 115 -49.82 22.10 -8.46
N LEU A 116 -50.06 22.81 -9.58
CA LEU A 116 -50.92 23.99 -9.78
C LEU A 116 -50.46 24.65 -11.10
N GLY A 117 -51.25 24.81 -12.16
CA GLY A 117 -52.68 25.11 -12.20
C GLY A 117 -52.84 26.55 -12.66
N CYS A 118 -52.98 26.76 -13.97
CA CYS A 118 -53.59 27.93 -14.63
C CYS A 118 -54.13 27.48 -16.00
#